data_AF-A0AA85FNT6-F1
#
_entry.id   AF-A0AA85FNT6-F1
#
_cell.length_a   1.000
_cell.length_b   1.000
_cell.length_c   1.000
_cell.angle_alpha   90.00
_cell.angle_beta   90.00
_cell.angle_gamma   90.00
#
_symmetry.space_group_name_H-M   'P 1'
#
loop_
_entity.id
_entity.type
_entity.pdbx_description
1 polymer ?
#
loop_
_entity_poly.entity_id
_entity_poly.type
_entity_poly.pdbx_seq_one_letter_code
_entity_poly.pdbx_strand_id
1 'polypeptide(L)'
;MSRLFTLSPVLISCVRHGRRPRFIRPYLRDLYDRRLAQGPEIYRPRKDWLCWNRDSELSAFLSRIGEKLEKDLIEVVLTDRSYSSFWSVKKAESDSKIIQDNSELAALGFSVSENFLYPFLRSVYPQFPEEWIMTIVQYLRSPSELAFIAAHLGIKDIVLYSDQVDYSSNKIISAPPNLDVLAHALMALVGALAKDKMEKAHLFIRDFILTRLSDIDLTELISIPNPLPLLQGILQSEGRGPPETR
;
A
#
# COMPACT_ATOMS: atom_id res chain seq x y z
N MET A 1 37.97 -83.89 -4.28
CA MET A 1 36.73 -83.13 -4.47
C MET A 1 36.35 -82.49 -3.15
N SER A 2 36.49 -81.17 -3.02
CA SER A 2 35.86 -80.39 -1.94
C SER A 2 35.87 -78.92 -2.36
N ARG A 3 34.74 -78.43 -2.88
CA ARG A 3 34.56 -77.01 -3.19
C ARG A 3 34.25 -76.27 -1.89
N LEU A 4 35.18 -75.46 -1.41
CA LEU A 4 34.94 -74.50 -0.34
C LEU A 4 34.10 -73.35 -0.93
N PHE A 5 32.82 -73.29 -0.56
CA PHE A 5 31.97 -72.16 -0.88
C PHE A 5 32.32 -71.00 0.07
N THR A 6 33.08 -70.03 -0.43
CA THR A 6 33.26 -68.74 0.22
C THR A 6 31.99 -67.91 0.02
N LEU A 7 31.18 -67.78 1.06
CA LEU A 7 30.04 -66.86 1.08
C LEU A 7 30.58 -65.44 1.33
N SER A 8 30.75 -64.66 0.27
CA SER A 8 30.96 -63.22 0.36
C SER A 8 29.64 -62.53 0.73
N PRO A 9 29.55 -61.80 1.85
CA PRO A 9 28.33 -61.07 2.18
C PRO A 9 28.21 -59.88 1.22
N VAL A 10 27.26 -59.95 0.30
CA VAL A 10 26.83 -58.78 -0.48
C VAL A 10 26.05 -57.88 0.48
N LEU A 11 26.69 -56.82 0.96
CA LEU A 11 26.00 -55.73 1.66
C LEU A 11 25.14 -54.98 0.63
N ILE A 12 23.91 -55.44 0.44
CA ILE A 12 22.89 -54.68 -0.25
C ILE A 12 22.57 -53.50 0.66
N SER A 13 22.96 -52.28 0.27
CA SER A 13 22.49 -51.06 0.91
C SER A 13 21.00 -50.93 0.62
N CYS A 14 20.19 -51.56 1.47
CA CYS A 14 18.76 -51.33 1.50
C CYS A 14 18.54 -49.88 1.90
N VAL A 15 18.44 -48.97 0.92
CA VAL A 15 17.83 -47.65 1.12
C VAL A 15 16.38 -47.93 1.48
N ARG A 16 16.12 -48.14 2.77
CA ARG A 16 14.76 -48.20 3.31
C ARG A 16 14.17 -46.83 3.03
N HIS A 17 13.42 -46.70 1.94
CA HIS A 17 12.34 -45.71 1.88
C HIS A 17 11.38 -46.08 3.00
N GLY A 18 11.69 -45.65 4.22
CA GLY A 18 10.86 -45.87 5.38
C GLY A 18 9.51 -45.24 5.08
N ARG A 19 8.51 -46.07 4.80
CA ARG A 19 7.14 -45.61 4.60
C ARG A 19 6.76 -44.90 5.90
N ARG A 20 6.73 -43.56 5.87
CA ARG A 20 6.28 -42.77 7.02
C ARG A 20 4.86 -43.24 7.36
N PRO A 21 4.59 -43.67 8.60
CA PRO A 21 3.25 -44.12 8.94
C PRO A 21 2.24 -42.98 8.74
N ARG A 22 1.05 -43.36 8.27
CA ARG A 22 0.03 -42.42 7.77
C ARG A 22 -0.41 -41.40 8.82
N PHE A 23 -0.26 -41.71 10.11
CA PHE A 23 -0.59 -40.82 11.23
C PHE A 23 0.37 -39.64 11.42
N ILE A 24 1.60 -39.69 10.89
CA ILE A 24 2.59 -38.62 11.11
C ILE A 24 2.13 -37.31 10.48
N ARG A 25 1.59 -37.36 9.25
CA ARG A 25 1.13 -36.14 8.56
C ARG A 25 0.01 -35.42 9.32
N PRO A 26 -1.11 -36.07 9.72
CA PRO A 26 -2.15 -35.39 10.50
C PRO A 26 -1.63 -34.92 11.86
N TYR A 27 -0.76 -35.69 12.53
CA TYR A 27 -0.16 -35.27 13.80
C TYR A 27 0.71 -34.01 13.68
N LEU A 28 1.58 -33.94 12.66
CA LEU A 28 2.40 -32.74 12.42
C LEU A 28 1.56 -31.52 12.02
N ARG A 29 0.45 -31.74 11.31
CA ARG A 29 -0.51 -30.68 10.97
C ARG A 29 -1.19 -30.14 12.23
N ASP A 30 -1.66 -31.02 13.11
CA ASP A 30 -2.23 -30.64 14.41
C ASP A 30 -1.23 -29.86 15.28
N LEU A 31 0.04 -30.30 15.34
CA LEU A 31 1.08 -29.53 16.03
C LEU A 31 1.33 -28.14 15.42
N TYR A 32 1.22 -28.01 14.10
CA TYR A 32 1.33 -26.72 13.40
C TYR A 32 0.13 -25.82 13.70
N ASP A 33 -1.08 -26.36 13.64
CA ASP A 33 -2.31 -25.62 13.93
C ASP A 33 -2.34 -25.14 15.39
N ARG A 34 -1.89 -25.99 16.34
CA ARG A 34 -1.70 -25.61 17.75
C ARG A 34 -0.67 -24.51 17.93
N ARG A 35 0.42 -24.51 17.16
CA ARG A 35 1.43 -23.43 17.20
C ARG A 35 0.83 -22.11 16.72
N LEU A 36 0.05 -22.12 15.65
CA LEU A 36 -0.66 -20.92 15.17
C LEU A 36 -1.67 -20.40 16.20
N ALA A 37 -2.32 -21.30 16.95
CA ALA A 37 -3.24 -20.92 18.02
C ALA A 37 -2.55 -20.28 19.25
N GLN A 38 -1.26 -20.54 19.47
CA GLN A 38 -0.50 -19.96 20.59
C GLN A 38 -0.19 -18.47 20.37
N GLY A 39 -0.18 -18.00 19.12
CA GLY A 39 0.05 -16.60 18.82
C GLY A 39 0.33 -16.36 17.34
N PRO A 40 0.24 -15.09 16.90
CA PRO A 40 0.55 -14.72 15.53
C PRO A 40 2.03 -14.95 15.23
N GLU A 41 2.32 -15.41 14.01
CA GLU A 41 3.69 -15.45 13.50
C GLU A 41 4.24 -14.02 13.32
N ILE A 42 5.56 -13.89 13.36
CA ILE A 42 6.23 -12.63 13.03
C ILE A 42 5.80 -12.21 11.61
N TYR A 43 5.51 -10.93 11.44
CA TYR A 43 5.13 -10.39 10.14
C TYR A 43 6.20 -10.72 9.09
N ARG A 44 5.75 -11.16 7.92
CA ARG A 44 6.61 -11.37 6.75
C ARG A 44 6.03 -10.59 5.58
N PRO A 45 6.81 -9.69 4.95
CA PRO A 45 6.35 -8.99 3.77
C PRO A 45 6.03 -9.97 2.65
N ARG A 46 5.11 -9.59 1.76
CA ARG A 46 4.62 -10.48 0.69
C ARG A 46 5.75 -11.01 -0.21
N LYS A 47 6.80 -10.22 -0.40
CA LYS A 47 7.98 -10.58 -1.19
C LYS A 47 8.78 -11.79 -0.70
N ASP A 48 8.67 -12.14 0.58
CA ASP A 48 9.43 -13.25 1.18
C ASP A 48 8.75 -14.61 0.95
N TRP A 49 7.53 -14.63 0.40
CA TRP A 49 6.80 -15.86 0.10
C TRP A 49 7.23 -16.45 -1.26
N LEU A 50 7.22 -17.79 -1.37
CA LEU A 50 7.75 -18.50 -2.56
C LEU A 50 7.12 -18.09 -3.89
N CYS A 51 5.84 -17.72 -3.89
CA CYS A 51 5.09 -17.38 -5.10
C CYS A 51 5.10 -15.85 -5.35
N TRP A 52 6.30 -15.25 -5.40
CA TRP A 52 6.45 -13.82 -5.62
C TRP A 52 7.50 -13.55 -6.70
N ASN A 53 7.13 -12.72 -7.68
CA ASN A 53 8.05 -12.21 -8.70
C ASN A 53 7.77 -10.72 -8.93
N ARG A 54 8.80 -9.89 -8.70
CA ARG A 54 8.71 -8.43 -8.75
C ARG A 54 8.20 -7.91 -10.09
N ASP A 55 8.75 -8.40 -11.20
CA ASP A 55 8.43 -7.90 -12.54
C ASP A 55 6.99 -8.22 -12.93
N SER A 56 6.52 -9.43 -12.61
CA SER A 56 5.15 -9.83 -12.89
C SER A 56 4.17 -9.03 -12.04
N GLU A 57 4.48 -8.81 -10.75
CA GLU A 57 3.62 -8.05 -9.85
C GLU A 57 3.51 -6.58 -10.27
N LEU A 58 4.61 -5.95 -10.69
CA LEU A 58 4.61 -4.61 -11.26
C LEU A 58 3.75 -4.53 -12.54
N SER A 59 3.91 -5.47 -13.46
CA SER A 59 3.12 -5.50 -14.69
C SER A 59 1.63 -5.74 -14.44
N ALA A 60 1.28 -6.60 -13.48
CA ALA A 60 -0.08 -6.90 -13.10
C ALA A 60 -0.74 -5.72 -12.38
N PHE A 61 0.02 -5.01 -11.53
CA PHE A 61 -0.42 -3.79 -10.87
C PHE A 61 -0.79 -2.69 -11.88
N LEU A 62 0.09 -2.41 -12.84
CA LEU A 62 -0.16 -1.43 -13.89
C LEU A 62 -1.38 -1.81 -14.75
N SER A 63 -1.48 -3.08 -15.12
CA SER A 63 -2.63 -3.61 -15.88
C SER A 63 -3.95 -3.49 -15.12
N ARG A 64 -3.93 -3.63 -13.80
CA ARG A 64 -5.11 -3.51 -12.92
C ARG A 64 -5.61 -2.07 -12.83
N ILE A 65 -4.69 -1.11 -12.75
CA ILE A 65 -5.03 0.32 -12.76
C ILE A 65 -5.44 0.78 -14.17
N GLY A 66 -5.05 0.04 -15.21
CA GLY A 66 -5.32 0.39 -16.60
C GLY A 66 -4.32 1.40 -17.17
N GLU A 67 -3.19 1.59 -16.50
CA GLU A 67 -2.17 2.56 -16.89
C GLU A 67 -0.91 1.90 -17.41
N LYS A 68 -0.20 2.62 -18.30
CA LYS A 68 1.08 2.18 -18.87
C LYS A 68 2.16 3.17 -18.43
N LEU A 69 3.09 2.69 -17.63
CA LEU A 69 4.26 3.43 -17.14
C LEU A 69 5.53 2.69 -17.54
N GLU A 70 6.63 3.41 -17.67
CA GLU A 70 7.96 2.80 -17.85
C GLU A 70 8.37 2.02 -16.60
N LYS A 71 9.08 0.90 -16.80
CA LYS A 71 9.51 0.01 -15.72
C LYS A 71 10.40 0.72 -14.69
N ASP A 72 11.34 1.51 -15.18
CA ASP A 72 12.27 2.25 -14.33
C ASP A 72 11.53 3.28 -13.47
N LEU A 73 10.53 3.96 -14.05
CA LEU A 73 9.71 4.94 -13.32
C LEU A 73 8.85 4.29 -12.24
N ILE A 74 8.20 3.15 -12.51
CA ILE A 74 7.37 2.48 -11.49
C ILE A 74 8.21 1.89 -10.35
N GLU A 75 9.45 1.49 -10.63
CA GLU A 75 10.39 1.10 -9.57
C GLU A 75 10.67 2.28 -8.64
N VAL A 76 10.98 3.46 -9.19
CA VAL A 76 11.21 4.68 -8.41
C VAL A 76 9.97 5.10 -7.62
N VAL A 77 8.77 4.99 -8.19
CA VAL A 77 7.50 5.29 -7.50
C VAL A 77 7.31 4.45 -6.24
N LEU A 78 7.70 3.17 -6.31
CA LEU A 78 7.47 2.18 -5.25
C LEU A 78 8.66 2.04 -4.29
N THR A 79 9.73 2.82 -4.46
CA THR A 79 10.87 2.88 -3.54
C THR A 79 10.75 4.05 -2.58
N ASP A 80 10.54 3.73 -1.30
CA ASP A 80 10.52 4.72 -0.24
C ASP A 80 11.93 5.19 0.15
N ARG A 81 12.01 6.42 0.67
CA ARG A 81 13.26 7.02 1.19
C ARG A 81 13.96 6.13 2.23
N SER A 82 13.20 5.46 3.11
CA SER A 82 13.77 4.56 4.13
C SER A 82 14.48 3.36 3.53
N TYR A 83 14.03 2.88 2.37
CA TYR A 83 14.64 1.76 1.68
C TYR A 83 15.92 2.19 0.99
N SER A 84 15.86 3.32 0.28
CA SER A 84 17.03 3.87 -0.40
C SER A 84 18.15 4.26 0.57
N SER A 85 17.82 4.88 1.71
CA SER A 85 18.81 5.24 2.72
C SER A 85 19.52 4.00 3.28
N PHE A 86 18.77 2.94 3.57
CA PHE A 86 19.31 1.68 4.07
C PHE A 86 20.28 1.03 3.07
N TRP A 87 19.92 0.99 1.78
CA TRP A 87 20.78 0.43 0.75
C TRP A 87 21.96 1.32 0.40
N SER A 88 21.82 2.64 0.50
CA SER A 88 22.93 3.58 0.28
C SER A 88 24.06 3.34 1.28
N VAL A 89 23.74 3.05 2.54
CA VAL A 89 24.74 2.66 3.57
C VAL A 89 25.44 1.36 3.19
N LYS A 90 24.70 0.32 2.77
CA LYS A 90 25.29 -0.96 2.32
C LYS A 90 26.09 -0.84 1.01
N LYS A 91 25.73 0.10 0.13
CA LYS A 91 26.35 0.32 -1.18
C LYS A 91 27.61 1.17 -1.14
N ALA A 92 27.79 2.01 -0.11
CA ALA A 92 29.08 2.67 0.10
C ALA A 92 30.24 1.66 0.22
N GLU A 93 29.94 0.41 0.53
CA GLU A 93 30.88 -0.71 0.58
C GLU A 93 31.07 -1.42 -0.78
N SER A 94 30.23 -1.15 -1.79
CA SER A 94 30.21 -1.83 -3.10
C SER A 94 29.72 -0.93 -4.24
N ASP A 95 30.67 -0.33 -4.99
CA ASP A 95 30.50 0.59 -6.13
C ASP A 95 29.35 0.23 -7.10
N SER A 96 28.12 0.66 -6.79
CA SER A 96 26.92 0.34 -7.57
C SER A 96 25.96 1.53 -7.65
N LYS A 97 25.08 1.52 -8.67
CA LYS A 97 24.13 2.61 -8.97
C LYS A 97 23.28 3.01 -7.75
N ILE A 98 23.13 4.31 -7.54
CA ILE A 98 22.30 4.93 -6.50
C ILE A 98 20.82 4.60 -6.77
N ILE A 99 20.08 4.18 -5.73
CA ILE A 99 18.63 3.96 -5.81
C ILE A 99 17.96 5.32 -5.66
N GLN A 100 17.01 5.64 -6.54
CA GLN A 100 16.27 6.89 -6.47
C GLN A 100 15.05 6.76 -5.55
N ASP A 101 14.68 7.86 -4.91
CA ASP A 101 13.59 7.92 -3.94
C ASP A 101 12.32 8.46 -4.60
N ASN A 102 11.16 8.03 -4.09
CA ASN A 102 9.86 8.52 -4.54
C ASN A 102 9.47 9.92 -4.02
N SER A 103 10.32 10.59 -3.23
CA SER A 103 9.99 11.83 -2.50
C SER A 103 9.62 13.00 -3.42
N GLU A 104 10.36 13.21 -4.50
CA GLU A 104 10.09 14.27 -5.48
C GLU A 104 8.77 14.03 -6.23
N LEU A 105 8.51 12.77 -6.61
CA LEU A 105 7.27 12.38 -7.27
C LEU A 105 6.07 12.52 -6.33
N ALA A 106 6.23 12.14 -5.06
CA ALA A 106 5.19 12.29 -4.06
C ALA A 106 4.82 13.75 -3.82
N ALA A 107 5.82 14.65 -3.72
CA ALA A 107 5.59 16.08 -3.58
C ALA A 107 4.82 16.67 -4.79
N LEU A 108 5.15 16.20 -6.00
CA LEU A 108 4.42 16.57 -7.21
C LEU A 108 2.99 16.02 -7.20
N GLY A 109 2.78 14.76 -6.82
CA GLY A 109 1.44 14.18 -6.73
C GLY A 109 0.54 14.92 -5.74
N PHE A 110 1.10 15.33 -4.61
CA PHE A 110 0.40 16.14 -3.62
C PHE A 110 -0.04 17.50 -4.18
N SER A 111 0.84 18.22 -4.88
CA SER A 111 0.48 19.52 -5.47
C SER A 111 -0.55 19.36 -6.60
N VAL A 112 -0.41 18.33 -7.44
CA VAL A 112 -1.39 18.00 -8.49
C VAL A 112 -2.75 17.66 -7.89
N SER A 113 -2.79 16.86 -6.83
CA SER A 113 -4.05 16.49 -6.15
C SER A 113 -4.77 17.72 -5.60
N GLU A 114 -4.03 18.64 -5.00
CA GLU A 114 -4.58 19.86 -4.41
C GLU A 114 -5.12 20.81 -5.50
N ASN A 115 -4.34 21.00 -6.55
CA ASN A 115 -4.71 21.83 -7.71
C ASN A 115 -5.92 21.27 -8.47
N PHE A 116 -6.19 19.97 -8.38
CA PHE A 116 -7.37 19.36 -8.98
C PHE A 116 -8.60 19.41 -8.04
N LEU A 117 -8.43 19.02 -6.78
CA LEU A 117 -9.54 18.85 -5.83
C LEU A 117 -10.24 20.17 -5.50
N TYR A 118 -9.49 21.25 -5.26
CA TYR A 118 -10.08 22.55 -4.91
C TYR A 118 -10.97 23.10 -6.03
N PRO A 119 -10.48 23.28 -7.29
CA PRO A 119 -11.34 23.75 -8.37
C PRO A 119 -12.49 22.80 -8.69
N PHE A 120 -12.28 21.49 -8.57
CA PHE A 120 -13.34 20.51 -8.79
C PHE A 120 -14.49 20.71 -7.79
N LEU A 121 -14.19 20.76 -6.49
CA LEU A 121 -15.23 20.95 -5.46
C LEU A 121 -15.90 22.32 -5.56
N ARG A 122 -15.17 23.39 -5.87
CA ARG A 122 -15.75 24.72 -6.12
C ARG A 122 -16.69 24.74 -7.32
N SER A 123 -16.38 23.96 -8.37
CA SER A 123 -17.22 23.86 -9.56
C SER A 123 -18.50 23.06 -9.34
N VAL A 124 -18.43 22.00 -8.53
CA VAL A 124 -19.57 21.12 -8.23
C VAL A 124 -20.47 21.71 -7.14
N TYR A 125 -19.88 22.34 -6.13
CA TYR A 125 -20.57 22.93 -4.98
C TYR A 125 -20.30 24.43 -4.86
N PRO A 126 -20.84 25.27 -5.76
CA PRO A 126 -20.54 26.71 -5.79
C PRO A 126 -21.05 27.48 -4.57
N GLN A 127 -22.02 26.91 -3.83
CA GLN A 127 -22.60 27.51 -2.62
C GLN A 127 -21.90 27.05 -1.34
N PHE A 128 -20.98 26.09 -1.41
CA PHE A 128 -20.28 25.61 -0.23
C PHE A 128 -19.27 26.66 0.27
N PRO A 129 -19.23 26.94 1.58
CA PRO A 129 -18.19 27.77 2.17
C PRO A 129 -16.79 27.20 1.91
N GLU A 130 -15.82 28.09 1.68
CA GLU A 130 -14.43 27.69 1.40
C GLU A 130 -13.81 26.89 2.55
N GLU A 131 -14.16 27.22 3.80
CA GLU A 131 -13.70 26.49 4.98
C GLU A 131 -14.05 25.00 4.92
N TRP A 132 -15.25 24.68 4.43
CA TRP A 132 -15.72 23.30 4.33
C TRP A 132 -15.09 22.56 3.15
N ILE A 133 -14.81 23.27 2.06
CA ILE A 133 -14.04 22.71 0.96
C ILE A 133 -12.64 22.35 1.44
N MET A 134 -11.99 23.24 2.21
CA MET A 134 -10.67 22.98 2.79
C MET A 134 -10.65 21.76 3.72
N THR A 135 -11.65 21.59 4.59
CA THR A 135 -11.72 20.41 5.48
C THR A 135 -11.89 19.12 4.69
N ILE A 136 -12.75 19.11 3.66
CA ILE A 136 -12.94 17.96 2.78
C ILE A 136 -11.64 17.60 2.06
N VAL A 137 -10.93 18.57 1.49
CA VAL A 137 -9.66 18.35 0.79
C VAL A 137 -8.58 17.83 1.76
N GLN A 138 -8.49 18.39 2.96
CA GLN A 138 -7.57 17.90 3.99
C GLN A 138 -7.86 16.45 4.39
N TYR A 139 -9.13 16.10 4.54
CA TYR A 139 -9.53 14.73 4.85
C TYR A 139 -9.15 13.76 3.73
N LEU A 140 -9.48 14.08 2.47
CA LEU A 140 -9.13 13.24 1.33
C LEU A 140 -7.62 13.04 1.15
N ARG A 141 -6.84 14.04 1.57
CA ARG A 141 -5.38 14.02 1.54
C ARG A 141 -4.76 13.46 2.84
N SER A 142 -5.57 13.07 3.82
CA SER A 142 -5.04 12.54 5.08
C SER A 142 -4.22 11.26 4.82
N PRO A 143 -3.10 11.06 5.54
CA PRO A 143 -2.24 9.90 5.32
C PRO A 143 -2.99 8.59 5.56
N SER A 144 -3.99 8.58 6.45
CA SER A 144 -4.87 7.43 6.71
C SER A 144 -5.70 7.05 5.48
N GLU A 145 -6.38 8.00 4.85
CA GLU A 145 -7.22 7.72 3.68
C GLU A 145 -6.38 7.34 2.46
N LEU A 146 -5.27 8.04 2.24
CA LEU A 146 -4.36 7.71 1.14
C LEU A 146 -3.73 6.33 1.33
N ALA A 147 -3.31 5.98 2.55
CA ALA A 147 -2.82 4.65 2.86
C ALA A 147 -3.90 3.58 2.71
N PHE A 148 -5.14 3.88 3.07
CA PHE A 148 -6.28 2.99 2.87
C PHE A 148 -6.47 2.68 1.38
N ILE A 149 -6.55 3.70 0.52
CA ILE A 149 -6.66 3.52 -0.93
C ILE A 149 -5.46 2.72 -1.46
N ALA A 150 -4.25 3.09 -1.06
CA ALA A 150 -3.02 2.42 -1.50
C ALA A 150 -3.02 0.92 -1.13
N ALA A 151 -3.44 0.58 0.09
CA ALA A 151 -3.53 -0.80 0.53
C ALA A 151 -4.52 -1.61 -0.31
N HIS A 152 -5.69 -1.04 -0.65
CA HIS A 152 -6.71 -1.71 -1.48
C HIS A 152 -6.28 -1.85 -2.94
N LEU A 153 -5.45 -0.93 -3.45
CA LEU A 153 -4.84 -1.05 -4.77
C LEU A 153 -3.72 -2.12 -4.82
N GLY A 154 -3.30 -2.65 -3.67
CA GLY A 154 -2.23 -3.63 -3.57
C GLY A 154 -0.82 -3.02 -3.43
N ILE A 155 -0.71 -1.70 -3.28
CA ILE A 155 0.56 -0.98 -3.10
C ILE A 155 1.32 -1.50 -1.87
N LYS A 156 0.58 -1.87 -0.81
CA LYS A 156 1.13 -2.43 0.43
C LYS A 156 2.08 -3.62 0.22
N ASP A 157 1.79 -4.48 -0.74
CA ASP A 157 2.56 -5.70 -0.97
C ASP A 157 3.78 -5.49 -1.89
N ILE A 158 3.74 -4.44 -2.70
CA ILE A 158 4.74 -4.14 -3.74
C ILE A 158 5.71 -3.01 -3.36
N VAL A 159 5.42 -2.20 -2.34
CA VAL A 159 6.31 -1.09 -1.92
C VAL A 159 7.57 -1.62 -1.26
N LEU A 160 8.68 -1.00 -1.62
CA LEU A 160 9.99 -1.22 -1.03
C LEU A 160 10.21 -0.19 0.08
N TYR A 161 10.16 -0.68 1.32
CA TYR A 161 10.37 0.12 2.53
C TYR A 161 11.34 -0.61 3.46
N SER A 162 11.88 0.11 4.45
CA SER A 162 12.73 -0.49 5.46
C SER A 162 12.35 0.00 6.86
N ASP A 163 12.21 -0.95 7.79
CA ASP A 163 11.87 -0.69 9.19
C ASP A 163 13.12 -0.22 9.97
N GLN A 164 13.15 0.98 10.53
CA GLN A 164 14.39 1.62 11.02
C GLN A 164 14.96 1.05 12.34
N VAL A 165 14.69 -0.21 12.67
CA VAL A 165 15.08 -0.80 13.97
C VAL A 165 16.33 -1.66 13.80
N ASP A 166 17.48 -1.03 13.61
CA ASP A 166 18.84 -1.65 13.62
C ASP A 166 19.46 -2.00 12.26
N TYR A 167 20.55 -1.28 11.95
CA TYR A 167 21.41 -1.50 10.78
C TYR A 167 22.39 -2.68 10.95
N SER A 168 22.33 -3.38 12.10
CA SER A 168 23.33 -4.37 12.54
C SER A 168 22.90 -5.83 12.28
N SER A 169 21.60 -6.12 12.18
CA SER A 169 21.11 -7.47 11.94
C SER A 169 20.66 -7.66 10.49
N ASN A 170 20.77 -8.88 9.97
CA ASN A 170 20.15 -9.27 8.69
C ASN A 170 18.62 -9.09 8.83
N LYS A 171 18.19 -7.90 8.42
CA LYS A 171 16.93 -7.22 8.76
C LYS A 171 15.68 -8.07 8.53
N ILE A 172 14.98 -8.38 9.62
CA ILE A 172 13.61 -8.89 9.63
C ILE A 172 12.71 -7.66 9.59
N ILE A 173 11.99 -7.44 8.49
CA ILE A 173 10.90 -6.44 8.47
C ILE A 173 9.90 -6.88 9.54
N SER A 174 9.78 -6.13 10.63
CA SER A 174 9.03 -6.58 11.81
C SER A 174 7.54 -6.22 11.74
N ALA A 175 7.21 -5.22 10.90
CA ALA A 175 5.88 -4.64 10.79
C ALA A 175 5.49 -4.33 9.33
N PRO A 176 4.18 -4.22 9.03
CA PRO A 176 3.69 -3.70 7.75
C PRO A 176 4.18 -2.26 7.49
N PRO A 177 4.13 -1.78 6.24
CA PRO A 177 4.57 -0.43 5.91
C PRO A 177 3.74 0.61 6.69
N ASN A 178 4.43 1.67 7.13
CA ASN A 178 3.78 2.80 7.78
C ASN A 178 2.78 3.48 6.83
N LEU A 179 1.77 4.15 7.38
CA LEU A 179 0.75 4.86 6.61
C LEU A 179 1.38 5.91 5.69
N ASP A 180 2.36 6.66 6.19
CA ASP A 180 3.06 7.69 5.40
C ASP A 180 3.77 7.10 4.18
N VAL A 181 4.35 5.89 4.32
CA VAL A 181 5.03 5.20 3.22
C VAL A 181 4.03 4.84 2.11
N LEU A 182 2.85 4.37 2.50
CA LEU A 182 1.78 4.04 1.56
C LEU A 182 1.19 5.28 0.89
N ALA A 183 0.95 6.34 1.66
CA ALA A 183 0.46 7.62 1.16
C ALA A 183 1.45 8.25 0.16
N HIS A 184 2.75 8.25 0.49
CA HIS A 184 3.79 8.71 -0.42
C HIS A 184 3.89 7.89 -1.69
N ALA A 185 3.79 6.56 -1.60
CA ALA A 185 3.82 5.71 -2.79
C ALA A 185 2.61 5.97 -3.72
N LEU A 186 1.42 6.16 -3.17
CA LEU A 186 0.23 6.52 -3.95
C LEU A 186 0.38 7.90 -4.60
N MET A 187 0.85 8.90 -3.85
CA MET A 187 1.07 10.23 -4.40
C MET A 187 2.21 10.25 -5.42
N ALA A 188 3.26 9.46 -5.24
CA ALA A 188 4.32 9.30 -6.22
C ALA A 188 3.78 8.69 -7.52
N LEU A 189 2.82 7.76 -7.45
CA LEU A 189 2.14 7.22 -8.62
C LEU A 189 1.35 8.32 -9.35
N VAL A 190 0.58 9.14 -8.62
CA VAL A 190 -0.13 10.30 -9.19
C VAL A 190 0.86 11.26 -9.85
N GLY A 191 2.00 11.53 -9.21
CA GLY A 191 3.05 12.38 -9.74
C GLY A 191 3.71 11.82 -11.00
N ALA A 192 3.93 10.51 -11.06
CA ALA A 192 4.44 9.84 -12.25
C ALA A 192 3.43 9.91 -13.41
N LEU A 193 2.14 9.69 -13.14
CA LEU A 193 1.08 9.84 -14.13
C LEU A 193 0.99 11.29 -14.64
N ALA A 194 1.18 12.27 -13.76
CA ALA A 194 1.16 13.69 -14.14
C ALA A 194 2.35 14.08 -15.02
N LYS A 195 3.54 13.47 -14.81
CA LYS A 195 4.71 13.64 -15.68
C LYS A 195 4.44 13.11 -17.09
N ASP A 196 3.72 12.01 -17.23
CA ASP A 196 3.32 11.47 -18.53
C ASP A 196 2.22 12.32 -19.17
N LYS A 197 1.06 12.45 -18.52
CA LYS A 197 -0.07 13.25 -18.97
C LYS A 197 -0.91 13.72 -17.79
N MET A 198 -1.08 15.03 -17.66
CA MET A 198 -1.87 15.64 -16.58
C MET A 198 -3.32 15.12 -16.52
N GLU A 199 -3.95 14.87 -17.67
CA GLU A 199 -5.32 14.34 -17.75
C GLU A 199 -5.47 12.97 -17.08
N LYS A 200 -4.45 12.10 -17.20
CA LYS A 200 -4.47 10.78 -16.56
C LYS A 200 -4.42 10.89 -15.04
N ALA A 201 -3.59 11.79 -14.52
CA ALA A 201 -3.52 12.05 -13.10
C ALA A 201 -4.87 12.57 -12.57
N HIS A 202 -5.52 13.50 -13.27
CA HIS A 202 -6.84 14.01 -12.90
C HIS A 202 -7.92 12.92 -12.89
N LEU A 203 -7.96 12.06 -13.91
CA LEU A 203 -8.88 10.92 -13.96
C LEU A 203 -8.63 9.94 -12.81
N PHE A 204 -7.36 9.63 -12.53
CA PHE A 204 -7.00 8.77 -11.41
C PHE A 204 -7.45 9.36 -10.05
N ILE A 205 -7.23 10.66 -9.83
CA ILE A 205 -7.66 11.34 -8.60
C ILE A 205 -9.19 11.30 -8.47
N ARG A 206 -9.91 11.58 -9.57
CA ARG A 206 -11.38 11.50 -9.60
C ARG A 206 -11.89 10.10 -9.28
N ASP A 207 -11.28 9.06 -9.84
CA ASP A 207 -11.81 7.69 -9.77
C ASP A 207 -11.45 7.00 -8.45
N PHE A 208 -10.31 7.32 -7.83
CA PHE A 208 -9.85 6.63 -6.60
C PHE A 208 -9.85 7.49 -5.33
N ILE A 209 -9.48 8.78 -5.42
CA ILE A 209 -9.39 9.63 -4.23
C ILE A 209 -10.75 10.26 -3.95
N LEU A 210 -11.38 10.84 -4.97
CA LEU A 210 -12.65 11.56 -4.80
C LEU A 210 -13.81 10.62 -4.44
N THR A 211 -13.77 9.37 -4.90
CA THR A 211 -14.77 8.35 -4.58
C THR A 211 -14.82 8.02 -3.09
N ARG A 212 -13.78 8.31 -2.30
CA ARG A 212 -13.85 8.16 -0.84
C ARG A 212 -14.94 9.03 -0.20
N LEU A 213 -15.30 10.17 -0.81
CA LEU A 213 -16.38 11.02 -0.32
C LEU A 213 -17.75 10.35 -0.34
N SER A 214 -17.99 9.33 -1.16
CA SER A 214 -19.29 8.64 -1.17
C SER A 214 -19.53 7.82 0.09
N ASP A 215 -18.46 7.42 0.77
CA ASP A 215 -18.52 6.48 1.89
C ASP A 215 -18.63 7.20 3.23
N ILE A 216 -18.62 8.53 3.24
CA ILE A 216 -18.54 9.36 4.45
C ILE A 216 -19.72 10.31 4.50
N ASP A 217 -20.28 10.45 5.69
CA ASP A 217 -21.26 11.50 5.94
C ASP A 217 -20.53 12.84 6.17
N LEU A 218 -20.87 13.85 5.37
CA LEU A 218 -20.29 15.19 5.48
C LEU A 218 -20.50 15.79 6.87
N THR A 219 -21.55 15.39 7.59
CA THR A 219 -21.83 15.86 8.95
C THR A 219 -20.84 15.33 9.99
N GLU A 220 -20.20 14.18 9.75
CA GLU A 220 -19.13 13.67 10.60
C GLU A 220 -17.83 14.48 10.43
N LEU A 221 -17.64 15.02 9.23
CA LEU A 221 -16.42 15.71 8.82
C LEU A 221 -16.48 17.22 9.11
N ILE A 222 -17.67 17.81 8.98
CA ILE A 222 -17.92 19.24 9.16
C ILE A 222 -18.86 19.42 10.36
N SER A 223 -18.31 19.91 11.46
CA SER A 223 -19.11 20.29 12.62
C SER A 223 -19.72 21.68 12.41
N ILE A 224 -21.04 21.74 12.37
CA ILE A 224 -21.80 23.00 12.28
C ILE A 224 -22.28 23.36 13.70
N PRO A 225 -21.66 24.34 14.38
CA PRO A 225 -21.95 24.60 15.79
C PRO A 225 -23.38 25.12 16.01
N ASN A 226 -23.91 25.93 15.08
CA ASN A 226 -25.25 26.53 15.18
C ASN A 226 -25.98 26.42 13.82
N PRO A 227 -26.65 25.29 13.54
CA PRO A 227 -27.22 25.03 12.21
C PRO A 227 -28.45 25.89 11.91
N LEU A 228 -29.30 26.17 12.90
CA LEU A 228 -30.53 26.94 12.69
C LEU A 228 -30.27 28.42 12.33
N PRO A 229 -29.40 29.17 13.04
CA PRO A 229 -29.04 30.53 12.63
C PRO A 229 -28.38 30.59 11.26
N LEU A 230 -27.50 29.62 10.96
CA LEU A 230 -26.86 29.52 9.64
C LEU A 230 -27.90 29.34 8.54
N LEU A 231 -28.84 28.40 8.73
CA LEU A 231 -29.95 28.16 7.80
C LEU A 231 -30.82 29.40 7.62
N GLN A 232 -31.16 30.09 8.70
CA GLN A 232 -31.94 31.33 8.63
C GLN A 232 -31.20 32.42 7.83
N GLY A 233 -29.89 32.56 8.02
CA GLY A 233 -29.06 33.48 7.25
C GLY A 233 -29.02 33.14 5.76
N ILE A 234 -28.89 31.86 5.42
CA ILE A 234 -28.93 31.37 4.03
C ILE A 234 -30.31 31.66 3.40
N LEU A 235 -31.39 31.31 4.09
CA LEU A 235 -32.76 31.55 3.60
C LEU A 235 -33.04 33.05 3.39
N GLN A 236 -32.59 33.91 4.30
CA GLN A 236 -32.68 35.36 4.16
C GLN A 236 -31.89 35.86 2.94
N SER A 237 -30.68 35.34 2.70
CA SER A 237 -29.88 35.70 1.53
C SER A 237 -30.52 35.27 0.21
N GLU A 238 -31.30 34.19 0.22
CA GLU A 238 -32.07 33.70 -0.92
C GLU A 238 -33.46 34.37 -1.06
N GLY A 239 -33.81 35.31 -0.18
CA GLY A 239 -35.11 35.99 -0.18
C GLY A 239 -36.28 35.11 0.28
N ARG A 240 -36.01 34.04 1.04
CA ARG A 240 -37.01 33.11 1.57
C ARG A 240 -37.42 33.48 3.00
N GLY A 241 -38.62 33.04 3.39
CA GLY A 241 -39.13 33.19 4.76
C GLY A 241 -38.34 32.37 5.79
N PRO A 242 -38.54 32.62 7.09
CA PRO A 242 -37.87 31.87 8.15
C PRO A 242 -38.28 30.38 8.12
N PRO A 243 -37.38 29.47 8.56
CA PRO A 243 -37.70 28.05 8.60
C PRO A 243 -38.76 27.76 9.68
N GLU A 244 -39.85 27.07 9.31
CA GLU A 244 -40.89 26.61 10.22
C GLU A 244 -40.75 25.10 10.46
N THR A 245 -40.86 24.67 11.72
CA THR A 245 -40.90 23.24 12.07
C THR A 245 -42.29 22.68 11.77
N ARG A 246 -42.38 21.62 10.96
CA ARG A 246 -43.61 20.86 10.73
C ARG A 246 -43.62 19.55 11.48
#